data_AF-A0A832IS32-F1
#
_entry.id   AF-A0A832IS32-F1
#
_cell.length_a   1.000
_cell.length_b   1.000
_cell.length_c   1.000
_cell.angle_alpha   90.00
_cell.angle_beta   90.00
_cell.angle_gamma   90.00
#
_symmetry.space_group_name_H-M   'P 1'
#
loop_
_entity.id
_entity.type
_entity.pdbx_description
1 polymer ?
#
loop_
_entity_poly.entity_id
_entity_poly.type
_entity_poly.pdbx_seq_one_letter_code
_entity_poly.pdbx_strand_id
1 'polypeptide(L)'
;MKKSFILFLILISCQEKQQEKSILNECLSVKQVNLLNEMVSSFENDVCKYYNYPKDKSDKAIKEYLNASRDFKDASILLKIASDKSKKLLKESFTILSDDVWTTYSEENRGETIYILGEGDSPEKMKQEDKDFLDKYGDKYLVRKNGKLIDCLYKKASSKAVKKLFKLVMIAGEINPIIYIDNALVLKDKDFNSIKIFIALELFYSPLDFNLK
;
A
#
# COMPACT_ATOMS: atom_id res chain seq x y z
N MET A 1 56.44 25.29 -36.97
CA MET A 1 55.04 25.63 -37.30
C MET A 1 54.13 24.69 -36.54
N LYS A 2 53.16 25.27 -35.83
CA LYS A 2 51.83 24.70 -35.48
C LYS A 2 51.80 23.40 -34.67
N LYS A 3 50.93 23.20 -33.68
CA LYS A 3 49.91 24.01 -33.00
C LYS A 3 49.39 23.10 -31.86
N SER A 4 49.04 23.72 -30.73
CA SER A 4 47.94 23.40 -29.81
C SER A 4 47.89 21.99 -29.20
N PHE A 5 48.12 21.82 -27.89
CA PHE A 5 47.23 22.21 -26.79
C PHE A 5 45.79 21.72 -27.01
N ILE A 6 45.49 20.49 -26.59
CA ILE A 6 44.13 20.07 -26.23
C ILE A 6 44.22 19.33 -24.90
N LEU A 7 44.23 20.14 -23.85
CA LEU A 7 43.79 19.80 -22.51
C LEU A 7 42.26 19.63 -22.60
N PHE A 8 41.78 18.43 -22.97
CA PHE A 8 40.34 18.16 -22.97
C PHE A 8 39.89 17.96 -21.53
N LEU A 9 39.48 19.07 -20.93
CA LEU A 9 38.54 19.22 -19.83
C LEU A 9 37.72 17.94 -19.59
N ILE A 10 38.12 17.17 -18.58
CA ILE A 10 37.22 16.28 -17.84
C ILE A 10 36.35 17.21 -16.99
N LEU A 11 35.48 17.97 -17.66
CA LEU A 11 34.41 18.70 -17.01
C LEU A 11 33.17 17.83 -17.03
N ILE A 12 32.73 17.52 -15.81
CA ILE A 12 31.32 17.59 -15.45
C ILE A 12 30.46 16.57 -16.19
N SER A 13 30.46 15.35 -15.67
CA SER A 13 29.18 14.66 -15.47
C SER A 13 29.20 13.94 -14.12
N CYS A 14 29.55 14.67 -13.06
CA CYS A 14 28.76 14.53 -11.84
C CYS A 14 27.39 15.15 -12.18
N GLN A 15 26.55 14.40 -12.89
CA GLN A 15 25.12 14.57 -12.74
C GLN A 15 24.84 14.20 -11.29
N GLU A 16 24.93 15.19 -10.40
CA GLU A 16 24.11 15.18 -9.20
C GLU A 16 22.70 14.86 -9.70
N LYS A 17 22.27 13.62 -9.44
CA LYS A 17 20.86 13.28 -9.50
C LYS A 17 20.21 14.30 -8.58
N GLN A 18 19.66 15.38 -9.14
CA GLN A 18 18.63 16.14 -8.48
C GLN A 18 17.60 15.09 -8.08
N GLN A 19 17.65 14.70 -6.81
CA GLN A 19 16.72 13.79 -6.21
C GLN A 19 15.41 14.55 -6.29
N GLU A 20 14.63 14.30 -7.35
CA GLU A 20 13.25 14.76 -7.45
C GLU A 20 12.65 14.47 -6.08
N LYS A 21 12.30 15.55 -5.38
CA LYS A 21 11.83 15.45 -4.01
C LYS A 21 10.52 14.70 -4.11
N SER A 22 10.58 13.38 -3.88
CA SER A 22 9.42 12.51 -3.96
C SER A 22 8.31 13.13 -3.12
N ILE A 23 7.08 13.13 -3.62
CA ILE A 23 5.90 13.60 -2.89
C ILE A 23 5.86 13.01 -1.47
N LEU A 24 6.35 11.78 -1.31
CA LEU A 24 6.46 11.09 -0.02
C LEU A 24 7.40 11.78 0.97
N ASN A 25 8.46 12.46 0.50
CA ASN A 25 9.41 13.20 1.35
C ASN A 25 8.79 14.47 1.96
N GLU A 26 7.64 14.91 1.47
CA GLU A 26 6.85 15.98 2.08
C GLU A 26 5.85 15.43 3.12
N CYS A 27 5.57 14.13 3.08
CA CYS A 27 4.61 13.45 3.97
C CYS A 27 5.31 12.78 5.16
N LEU A 28 6.50 12.23 4.94
CA LEU A 28 7.18 11.31 5.83
C LEU A 28 8.67 11.62 5.89
N SER A 29 9.33 11.13 6.94
CA SER A 29 10.78 11.21 7.07
C SER A 29 11.49 10.36 6.02
N VAL A 30 12.74 10.70 5.69
CA VAL A 30 13.56 9.95 4.70
C VAL A 30 13.63 8.45 5.04
N LYS A 31 13.76 8.10 6.33
CA LYS A 31 13.78 6.70 6.77
C LYS A 31 12.48 5.97 6.43
N GLN A 32 11.34 6.61 6.69
CA GLN A 32 10.01 6.05 6.40
C GLN A 32 9.78 5.91 4.89
N VAL A 33 10.18 6.92 4.10
CA VAL A 33 10.09 6.86 2.63
C VAL A 33 10.95 5.74 2.05
N ASN A 34 12.17 5.56 2.55
CA ASN A 34 13.03 4.46 2.11
C ASN A 34 12.40 3.11 2.40
N LEU A 35 11.87 2.89 3.61
CA LEU A 35 11.18 1.65 3.95
C LEU A 35 9.95 1.40 3.05
N LEU A 36 9.13 2.42 2.82
CA LEU A 36 7.97 2.31 1.92
C LEU A 36 8.37 1.95 0.49
N ASN A 37 9.43 2.55 -0.03
CA ASN A 37 9.95 2.22 -1.36
C ASN A 37 10.46 0.78 -1.42
N GLU A 38 11.11 0.30 -0.37
CA GLU A 38 11.55 -1.09 -0.27
C GLU A 38 10.37 -2.07 -0.21
N MET A 39 9.33 -1.74 0.56
CA MET A 39 8.08 -2.51 0.62
C MET A 39 7.41 -2.59 -0.75
N VAL A 40 7.24 -1.47 -1.45
CA VAL A 40 6.66 -1.45 -2.80
C VAL A 40 7.50 -2.26 -3.78
N SER A 41 8.83 -2.10 -3.75
CA SER A 41 9.73 -2.87 -4.60
C SER A 41 9.68 -4.38 -4.30
N SER A 42 9.52 -4.77 -3.03
CA SER A 42 9.36 -6.17 -2.63
C SER A 42 8.04 -6.76 -3.14
N PHE A 43 6.94 -6.04 -2.94
CA PHE A 43 5.63 -6.36 -3.50
C PHE A 43 5.67 -6.54 -5.03
N GLU A 44 6.28 -5.59 -5.75
CA GLU A 44 6.43 -5.68 -7.21
C GLU A 44 7.18 -6.95 -7.63
N ASN A 45 8.27 -7.29 -6.93
CA ASN A 45 9.04 -8.50 -7.24
C ASN A 45 8.23 -9.77 -6.96
N ASP A 46 7.53 -9.83 -5.84
CA ASP A 46 6.72 -10.99 -5.43
C ASP A 46 5.61 -11.26 -6.46
N VAL A 47 4.88 -10.22 -6.85
CA VAL A 47 3.81 -10.32 -7.86
C VAL A 47 4.36 -10.63 -9.25
N CYS A 48 5.44 -9.98 -9.68
CA CYS A 48 6.09 -10.28 -10.96
C CYS A 48 6.57 -11.73 -11.02
N LYS A 49 7.19 -12.22 -9.94
CA LYS A 49 7.69 -13.60 -9.87
C LYS A 49 6.54 -14.59 -9.97
N TYR A 50 5.45 -14.38 -9.23
CA TYR A 50 4.31 -15.30 -9.22
C TYR A 50 3.63 -15.41 -10.59
N TYR A 51 3.37 -14.29 -11.25
CA TYR A 51 2.74 -14.25 -12.57
C TYR A 51 3.72 -14.33 -13.75
N ASN A 52 5.00 -14.59 -13.48
CA ASN A 52 6.06 -14.73 -14.49
C ASN A 52 6.21 -13.50 -15.43
N TYR A 53 6.18 -12.30 -14.86
CA TYR A 53 6.49 -11.06 -15.56
C TYR A 53 7.92 -10.59 -15.27
N PRO A 54 8.61 -9.96 -16.25
CA PRO A 54 9.82 -9.22 -15.96
C PRO A 54 9.48 -7.94 -15.17
N LYS A 55 10.44 -7.46 -14.36
CA LYS A 55 10.22 -6.36 -13.40
C LYS A 55 9.78 -5.05 -14.05
N ASP A 56 10.25 -4.75 -15.26
CA ASP A 56 9.85 -3.58 -16.04
C ASP A 56 8.37 -3.61 -16.48
N LYS A 57 7.70 -4.76 -16.32
CA LYS A 57 6.26 -4.94 -16.56
C LYS A 57 5.47 -5.09 -15.26
N SER A 58 5.96 -4.57 -14.13
CA SER A 58 5.28 -4.67 -12.83
C SER A 58 3.84 -4.18 -12.86
N ASP A 59 3.52 -3.15 -13.65
CA ASP A 59 2.14 -2.66 -13.81
C ASP A 59 1.18 -3.74 -14.30
N LYS A 60 1.61 -4.58 -15.24
CA LYS A 60 0.79 -5.67 -15.78
C LYS A 60 0.59 -6.75 -14.73
N ALA A 61 1.66 -7.13 -14.04
CA ALA A 61 1.63 -8.14 -12.99
C ALA A 61 0.72 -7.69 -11.83
N ILE A 62 0.78 -6.41 -11.42
CA ILE A 62 -0.10 -5.85 -10.39
C ILE A 62 -1.55 -5.84 -10.86
N LYS A 63 -1.85 -5.48 -12.11
CA LYS A 63 -3.24 -5.55 -12.63
C LYS A 63 -3.77 -6.98 -12.64
N GLU A 64 -2.93 -7.96 -12.98
CA GLU A 64 -3.31 -9.38 -12.91
C GLU A 64 -3.57 -9.84 -11.48
N TYR A 65 -2.70 -9.42 -10.54
CA TYR A 65 -2.92 -9.60 -9.11
C TYR A 65 -4.25 -9.01 -8.64
N LEU A 66 -4.56 -7.76 -9.01
CA LEU A 66 -5.81 -7.09 -8.65
C LEU A 66 -7.03 -7.82 -9.21
N ASN A 67 -6.97 -8.28 -10.47
CA ASN A 67 -8.05 -9.09 -11.07
C ASN A 67 -8.26 -10.41 -10.31
N ALA A 68 -7.18 -11.11 -9.93
CA ALA A 68 -7.28 -12.33 -9.14
C ALA A 68 -7.87 -12.08 -7.74
N SER A 69 -7.47 -10.97 -7.11
CA SER A 69 -7.98 -10.55 -5.80
C SER A 69 -9.45 -10.10 -5.85
N ARG A 70 -9.91 -9.57 -7.00
CA ARG A 70 -11.31 -9.15 -7.22
C ARG A 70 -12.30 -10.30 -7.03
N ASP A 71 -11.92 -11.48 -7.52
CA ASP A 71 -12.81 -12.64 -7.53
C ASP A 71 -12.87 -13.36 -6.17
N PHE A 72 -12.15 -12.88 -5.13
CA PHE A 72 -12.05 -13.42 -3.77
C PHE A 72 -11.79 -14.93 -3.66
N LYS A 73 -11.50 -15.61 -4.78
CA LYS A 73 -11.49 -17.07 -4.84
C LYS A 73 -10.37 -17.70 -4.04
N ASP A 74 -9.37 -16.92 -3.64
CA ASP A 74 -8.25 -17.51 -2.95
C ASP A 74 -7.45 -16.50 -2.11
N ALA A 75 -7.91 -16.23 -0.88
CA ALA A 75 -7.08 -15.57 0.14
C ALA A 75 -5.72 -16.29 0.34
N SER A 76 -5.58 -17.55 -0.11
CA SER A 76 -4.30 -18.26 -0.12
C SER A 76 -3.31 -17.76 -1.17
N ILE A 77 -3.73 -16.98 -2.19
CA ILE A 77 -2.81 -16.36 -3.15
C ILE A 77 -1.83 -15.47 -2.39
N LEU A 78 -2.30 -14.63 -1.48
CA LEU A 78 -1.48 -13.74 -0.64
C LEU A 78 -0.37 -14.50 0.08
N LEU A 79 -0.71 -15.66 0.67
CA LEU A 79 0.24 -16.54 1.33
C LEU A 79 1.26 -17.17 0.39
N LYS A 80 0.84 -17.52 -0.84
CA LYS A 80 1.71 -18.11 -1.87
C LYS A 80 2.68 -17.09 -2.45
N ILE A 81 2.29 -15.82 -2.55
CA ILE A 81 3.10 -14.78 -3.21
C ILE A 81 4.08 -14.09 -2.26
N ALA A 82 3.73 -13.93 -0.98
CA ALA A 82 4.52 -13.10 -0.06
C ALA A 82 5.84 -13.78 0.33
N SER A 83 6.95 -13.19 -0.10
CA SER A 83 8.29 -13.67 0.27
C SER A 83 8.64 -13.37 1.72
N ASP A 84 9.65 -14.08 2.24
CA ASP A 84 10.20 -13.81 3.58
C ASP A 84 10.71 -12.37 3.71
N LYS A 85 11.22 -11.80 2.61
CA LYS A 85 11.61 -10.38 2.56
C LYS A 85 10.40 -9.49 2.81
N SER A 86 9.28 -9.72 2.11
CA SER A 86 8.05 -8.95 2.31
C SER A 86 7.53 -9.09 3.75
N LYS A 87 7.53 -10.31 4.31
CA LYS A 87 7.13 -10.54 5.71
C LYS A 87 8.04 -9.81 6.71
N LYS A 88 9.35 -9.78 6.47
CA LYS A 88 10.31 -9.04 7.31
C LYS A 88 10.07 -7.54 7.24
N LEU A 89 9.92 -6.99 6.04
CA LEU A 89 9.65 -5.56 5.83
C LEU A 89 8.33 -5.14 6.49
N LEU A 90 7.30 -5.99 6.41
CA LEU A 90 6.04 -5.75 7.08
C LEU A 90 6.22 -5.62 8.61
N LYS A 91 6.93 -6.56 9.24
CA LYS A 91 7.22 -6.49 10.68
C LYS A 91 7.99 -5.22 11.07
N GLU A 92 9.01 -4.86 10.29
CA GLU A 92 9.78 -3.63 10.50
C GLU A 92 8.92 -2.36 10.34
N SER A 93 7.97 -2.40 9.42
CA SER A 93 7.08 -1.28 9.12
C SER A 93 6.16 -0.91 10.27
N PHE A 94 5.78 -1.84 11.14
CA PHE A 94 4.94 -1.53 12.30
C PHE A 94 5.62 -0.65 13.31
N THR A 95 6.93 -0.78 13.45
CA THR A 95 7.70 0.11 14.33
C THR A 95 8.00 1.44 13.66
N ILE A 96 8.37 1.43 12.37
CA ILE A 96 8.86 2.63 11.69
C ILE A 96 7.74 3.52 11.13
N LEU A 97 6.61 2.91 10.74
CA LEU A 97 5.46 3.57 10.13
C LEU A 97 4.22 3.57 11.05
N SER A 98 4.40 3.29 12.34
CA SER A 98 3.33 3.38 13.35
C SER A 98 2.64 4.74 13.28
N ASP A 99 1.31 4.73 13.39
CA ASP A 99 0.43 5.90 13.46
C ASP A 99 0.38 6.79 12.20
N ASP A 100 1.41 6.78 11.38
CA ASP A 100 1.48 7.49 10.09
C ASP A 100 0.85 6.67 8.94
N VAL A 101 1.07 5.36 8.97
CA VAL A 101 0.56 4.39 7.98
C VAL A 101 -0.29 3.32 8.65
N TRP A 102 0.15 2.79 9.78
CA TRP A 102 -0.54 1.70 10.47
C TRP A 102 -1.38 2.20 11.64
N THR A 103 -2.51 1.54 11.86
CA THR A 103 -3.28 1.62 13.10
C THR A 103 -3.58 0.20 13.57
N THR A 104 -3.57 -0.03 14.87
CA THR A 104 -4.05 -1.29 15.44
C THR A 104 -5.57 -1.31 15.42
N TYR A 105 -6.16 -2.45 15.14
CA TYR A 105 -7.59 -2.63 15.30
C TYR A 105 -7.97 -2.42 16.77
N SER A 106 -8.87 -1.48 17.04
CA SER A 106 -9.36 -1.17 18.38
C SER A 106 -10.84 -0.80 18.33
N GLU A 107 -11.51 -0.86 19.49
CA GLU A 107 -12.90 -0.42 19.62
C GLU A 107 -13.11 1.04 19.14
N GLU A 108 -12.12 1.90 19.31
CA GLU A 108 -12.19 3.33 18.94
C GLU A 108 -12.20 3.55 17.42
N ASN A 109 -11.59 2.64 16.64
CA ASN A 109 -11.49 2.73 15.19
C ASN A 109 -12.46 1.77 14.46
N ARG A 110 -13.35 1.12 15.21
CA ARG A 110 -14.29 0.11 14.74
C ARG A 110 -15.36 0.66 13.79
N GLY A 111 -15.72 1.93 13.92
CA GLY A 111 -16.73 2.61 13.08
C GLY A 111 -16.31 2.80 11.62
N GLU A 112 -15.05 2.51 11.29
CA GLU A 112 -14.59 2.45 9.91
C GLU A 112 -14.95 1.10 9.23
N THR A 113 -15.44 0.09 9.97
CA THR A 113 -15.91 -1.20 9.43
C THR A 113 -17.43 -1.27 9.31
N ILE A 114 -17.98 -1.38 8.09
CA ILE A 114 -19.41 -1.62 7.88
C ILE A 114 -19.71 -3.11 8.11
N TYR A 115 -20.24 -3.46 9.28
CA TYR A 115 -20.86 -4.77 9.49
C TYR A 115 -22.32 -4.74 9.03
N ILE A 116 -22.66 -5.58 8.06
CA ILE A 116 -24.06 -5.95 7.82
C ILE A 116 -24.43 -6.97 8.92
N LEU A 117 -24.92 -6.47 10.06
CA LEU A 117 -25.53 -7.31 11.08
C LEU A 117 -26.97 -7.62 10.65
N GLY A 118 -27.39 -8.88 10.80
CA GLY A 118 -28.78 -9.27 10.57
C GLY A 118 -29.71 -8.58 11.57
N GLU A 119 -30.91 -8.19 11.14
CA GLU A 119 -31.92 -7.66 12.05
C GLU A 119 -32.24 -8.69 13.16
N GLY A 120 -32.04 -8.30 14.43
CA GLY A 120 -32.56 -9.05 15.59
C GLY A 120 -31.58 -9.44 16.69
N ASP A 121 -30.30 -9.08 16.63
CA ASP A 121 -29.34 -9.42 17.70
C ASP A 121 -29.53 -8.56 18.97
N SER A 122 -29.40 -9.19 20.15
CA SER A 122 -29.51 -8.50 21.44
C SER A 122 -28.22 -7.73 21.77
N PRO A 123 -28.29 -6.63 22.55
CA PRO A 123 -27.12 -5.84 22.93
C PRO A 123 -26.01 -6.64 23.64
N GLU A 124 -26.37 -7.64 24.45
CA GLU A 124 -25.39 -8.51 25.12
C GLU A 124 -24.67 -9.45 24.13
N LYS A 125 -25.39 -9.96 23.13
CA LYS A 125 -24.83 -10.84 22.10
C LYS A 125 -23.84 -10.07 21.22
N MET A 126 -24.18 -8.83 20.87
CA MET A 126 -23.29 -7.91 20.17
C MET A 126 -22.00 -7.70 20.98
N LYS A 127 -22.08 -7.33 22.26
CA LYS A 127 -20.88 -7.11 23.11
C LYS A 127 -19.97 -8.34 23.23
N GLN A 128 -20.55 -9.55 23.29
CA GLN A 128 -19.77 -10.78 23.38
C GLN A 128 -19.08 -11.09 22.05
N GLU A 129 -19.80 -10.97 20.93
CA GLU A 129 -19.22 -11.13 19.59
C GLU A 129 -18.13 -10.09 19.32
N ASP A 130 -18.28 -8.87 19.84
CA ASP A 130 -17.30 -7.80 19.76
C ASP A 130 -16.02 -8.15 20.50
N LYS A 131 -16.16 -8.66 21.73
CA LYS A 131 -15.02 -9.09 22.53
C LYS A 131 -14.32 -10.28 21.90
N ASP A 132 -15.07 -11.27 21.41
CA ASP A 132 -14.50 -12.44 20.73
C ASP A 132 -13.79 -12.03 19.42
N PHE A 133 -14.30 -11.01 18.74
CA PHE A 133 -13.67 -10.44 17.55
C PHE A 133 -12.37 -9.68 17.91
N LEU A 134 -12.38 -8.85 18.94
CA LEU A 134 -11.20 -8.12 19.41
C LEU A 134 -10.14 -9.06 19.98
N ASP A 135 -10.51 -10.08 20.74
CA ASP A 135 -9.58 -11.09 21.26
C ASP A 135 -8.95 -11.89 20.11
N LYS A 136 -9.67 -12.06 18.98
CA LYS A 136 -9.16 -12.78 17.80
C LYS A 136 -8.37 -11.90 16.84
N TYR A 137 -8.64 -10.60 16.78
CA TYR A 137 -8.16 -9.71 15.72
C TYR A 137 -7.56 -8.38 16.20
N GLY A 138 -7.52 -8.10 17.50
CA GLY A 138 -7.05 -6.83 18.08
C GLY A 138 -5.56 -6.53 17.83
N ASP A 139 -4.77 -7.56 17.53
CA ASP A 139 -3.35 -7.41 17.12
C ASP A 139 -3.18 -7.16 15.62
N LYS A 140 -4.27 -7.03 14.84
CA LYS A 140 -4.17 -6.76 13.39
C LYS A 140 -3.87 -5.29 13.14
N TYR A 141 -2.88 -5.06 12.28
CA TYR A 141 -2.52 -3.74 11.80
C TYR A 141 -3.21 -3.45 10.47
N LEU A 142 -3.88 -2.31 10.41
CA LEU A 142 -4.62 -1.83 9.26
C LEU A 142 -4.01 -0.53 8.73
N VAL A 143 -4.19 -0.26 7.45
CA VAL A 143 -3.82 1.06 6.90
C VAL A 143 -4.72 2.12 7.52
N ARG A 144 -4.13 3.13 8.14
CA ARG A 144 -4.83 4.27 8.74
C ARG A 144 -5.42 5.16 7.64
N LYS A 145 -6.72 5.02 7.39
CA LYS A 145 -7.43 5.69 6.29
C LYS A 145 -7.46 7.20 6.39
N ASN A 146 -7.60 7.69 7.62
CA ASN A 146 -7.52 9.11 7.97
C ASN A 146 -6.10 9.51 8.46
N GLY A 147 -5.10 8.68 8.15
CA GLY A 147 -3.72 8.87 8.56
C GLY A 147 -2.95 9.85 7.68
N LYS A 148 -1.78 10.26 8.18
CA LYS A 148 -0.91 11.25 7.55
C LYS A 148 -0.53 10.87 6.12
N LEU A 149 -0.30 9.58 5.84
CA LEU A 149 0.06 9.13 4.49
C LEU A 149 -1.10 9.32 3.49
N ILE A 150 -2.29 8.81 3.79
CA ILE A 150 -3.44 8.86 2.85
C ILE A 150 -3.90 10.31 2.62
N ASP A 151 -3.98 11.13 3.67
CA ASP A 151 -4.30 12.55 3.55
C ASP A 151 -3.28 13.29 2.68
N CYS A 152 -1.98 13.02 2.88
CA CYS A 152 -0.94 13.63 2.06
C CYS A 152 -1.02 13.18 0.59
N LEU A 153 -1.21 11.89 0.33
CA LEU A 153 -1.38 11.34 -1.03
C LEU A 153 -2.61 11.96 -1.72
N TYR A 154 -3.73 12.11 -1.01
CA TYR A 154 -4.93 12.79 -1.52
C TYR A 154 -4.67 14.25 -1.90
N LYS A 155 -4.03 15.02 -1.01
CA LYS A 155 -3.75 16.45 -1.23
C LYS A 155 -2.80 16.68 -2.40
N LYS A 156 -1.83 15.77 -2.59
CA LYS A 156 -0.76 15.89 -3.59
C LYS A 156 -1.06 15.18 -4.91
N ALA A 157 -2.08 14.33 -4.96
CA ALA A 157 -2.51 13.70 -6.20
C ALA A 157 -2.84 14.77 -7.26
N SER A 158 -2.27 14.65 -8.45
CA SER A 158 -2.55 15.58 -9.56
C SER A 158 -3.78 15.18 -10.38
N SER A 159 -4.12 13.88 -10.40
CA SER A 159 -5.25 13.35 -11.14
C SER A 159 -6.55 13.38 -10.33
N LYS A 160 -7.63 13.83 -10.97
CA LYS A 160 -8.99 13.80 -10.40
C LYS A 160 -9.43 12.36 -10.09
N ALA A 161 -9.01 11.38 -10.89
CA ALA A 161 -9.34 9.97 -10.66
C ALA A 161 -8.66 9.43 -9.40
N VAL A 162 -7.37 9.74 -9.23
CA VAL A 162 -6.59 9.37 -8.03
C VAL A 162 -7.14 10.05 -6.78
N LYS A 163 -7.46 11.36 -6.85
CA LYS A 163 -8.13 12.06 -5.75
C LYS A 163 -9.47 11.43 -5.38
N LYS A 164 -10.26 11.01 -6.38
CA LYS A 164 -11.55 10.33 -6.14
C LYS A 164 -11.32 9.01 -5.41
N LEU A 165 -10.35 8.20 -5.83
CA LEU A 165 -10.00 6.95 -5.14
C LEU A 165 -9.63 7.20 -3.68
N PHE A 166 -8.69 8.10 -3.39
CA PHE A 166 -8.32 8.38 -2.00
C PHE A 166 -9.46 9.00 -1.19
N LYS A 167 -10.30 9.82 -1.80
CA LYS A 167 -11.51 10.34 -1.14
C LYS A 167 -12.49 9.23 -0.78
N LEU A 168 -12.66 8.22 -1.64
CA LEU A 168 -13.48 7.04 -1.32
C LEU A 168 -12.89 6.28 -0.12
N VAL A 169 -11.58 6.06 -0.12
CA VAL A 169 -10.85 5.40 0.97
C VAL A 169 -11.03 6.13 2.30
N MET A 170 -10.90 7.46 2.31
CA MET A 170 -11.06 8.27 3.53
C MET A 170 -12.50 8.32 4.05
N ILE A 171 -13.49 8.41 3.16
CA ILE A 171 -14.90 8.61 3.56
C ILE A 171 -15.55 7.31 4.02
N ALA A 172 -15.28 6.21 3.33
CA ALA A 172 -16.07 5.01 3.48
C ALA A 172 -15.35 3.86 4.20
N GLY A 173 -14.14 4.12 4.74
CA GLY A 173 -13.47 3.23 5.69
C GLY A 173 -13.10 1.87 5.08
N GLU A 174 -13.37 0.78 5.79
CA GLU A 174 -13.34 -0.60 5.30
C GLU A 174 -14.53 -0.86 4.36
N ILE A 175 -14.46 -0.27 3.18
CA ILE A 175 -15.26 -0.70 2.05
C ILE A 175 -14.76 -2.06 1.59
N ASN A 176 -15.67 -2.88 1.05
CA ASN A 176 -15.32 -4.05 0.26
C ASN A 176 -14.13 -3.75 -0.71
N PRO A 177 -12.98 -4.44 -0.56
CA PRO A 177 -11.79 -4.25 -1.39
C PRO A 177 -12.04 -4.23 -2.90
N ILE A 178 -13.10 -4.89 -3.39
CA ILE A 178 -13.52 -4.84 -4.80
C ILE A 178 -13.72 -3.41 -5.29
N ILE A 179 -14.28 -2.51 -4.48
CA ILE A 179 -14.53 -1.13 -4.91
C ILE A 179 -13.20 -0.40 -5.17
N TYR A 180 -12.16 -0.66 -4.37
CA TYR A 180 -10.84 -0.10 -4.59
C TYR A 180 -10.16 -0.72 -5.81
N ILE A 181 -10.27 -2.03 -5.96
CA ILE A 181 -9.74 -2.79 -7.10
C ILE A 181 -10.35 -2.28 -8.41
N ASP A 182 -11.67 -2.16 -8.49
CA ASP A 182 -12.39 -1.71 -9.69
C ASP A 182 -11.99 -0.29 -10.09
N ASN A 183 -11.85 0.62 -9.11
CA ASN A 183 -11.39 1.98 -9.36
C ASN A 183 -9.90 2.04 -9.75
N ALA A 184 -9.06 1.16 -9.22
CA ALA A 184 -7.64 1.08 -9.58
C ALA A 184 -7.42 0.53 -11.00
N LEU A 185 -8.18 -0.50 -11.40
CA LEU A 185 -8.03 -1.18 -12.70
C LEU A 185 -8.37 -0.29 -13.89
N VAL A 186 -9.23 0.72 -13.72
CA VAL A 186 -9.63 1.66 -14.78
C VAL A 186 -8.70 2.88 -14.89
N LEU A 187 -7.68 3.01 -14.04
CA LEU A 187 -6.72 4.11 -14.12
C LEU A 187 -5.79 3.98 -15.33
N LYS A 188 -5.48 5.12 -15.94
CA LYS A 188 -4.41 5.21 -16.94
C LYS A 188 -3.06 4.93 -16.29
N ASP A 189 -2.08 4.44 -17.04
CA ASP A 189 -0.80 3.96 -16.48
C ASP A 189 -0.06 5.00 -15.63
N LYS A 190 -0.07 6.27 -16.03
CA LYS A 190 0.51 7.37 -15.23
C LYS A 190 -0.14 7.48 -13.84
N ASP A 191 -1.46 7.39 -13.78
CA ASP A 191 -2.24 7.47 -12.55
C ASP A 191 -2.13 6.18 -11.74
N PHE A 192 -2.12 5.03 -12.41
CA PHE A 192 -1.94 3.72 -11.79
C PHE A 192 -0.60 3.63 -11.04
N ASN A 193 0.48 4.13 -11.64
CA ASN A 193 1.80 4.18 -11.00
C ASN A 193 1.79 4.98 -9.69
N SER A 194 0.98 6.05 -9.62
CA SER A 194 0.88 6.89 -8.43
C SER A 194 0.17 6.23 -7.24
N ILE A 195 -0.56 5.13 -7.46
CA ILE A 195 -1.32 4.43 -6.42
C ILE A 195 -0.70 3.09 -6.00
N LYS A 196 0.47 2.71 -6.55
CA LYS A 196 1.14 1.45 -6.22
C LYS A 196 1.44 1.29 -4.73
N ILE A 197 1.81 2.38 -4.07
CA ILE A 197 2.04 2.38 -2.62
C ILE A 197 0.78 2.02 -1.85
N PHE A 198 -0.36 2.56 -2.27
CA PHE A 198 -1.65 2.25 -1.68
C PHE A 198 -2.03 0.78 -1.94
N ILE A 199 -1.89 0.30 -3.18
CA ILE A 199 -2.15 -1.11 -3.52
C ILE A 199 -1.29 -2.04 -2.67
N ALA A 200 0.01 -1.76 -2.55
CA ALA A 200 0.93 -2.59 -1.77
C ALA A 200 0.52 -2.63 -0.29
N LEU A 201 0.26 -1.48 0.32
CA LEU A 201 -0.08 -1.41 1.74
C LEU A 201 -1.45 -2.04 2.02
N GLU A 202 -2.45 -1.65 1.23
CA GLU A 202 -3.85 -1.99 1.49
C GLU A 202 -4.22 -3.39 1.04
N LEU A 203 -3.83 -3.74 -0.18
CA LEU A 203 -4.34 -4.94 -0.83
C LEU A 203 -3.35 -6.09 -0.76
N PHE A 204 -2.12 -5.86 -0.30
CA PHE A 204 -1.09 -6.89 -0.17
C PHE A 204 -0.58 -7.03 1.27
N TYR A 205 -0.14 -5.96 1.92
CA TYR A 205 0.45 -6.04 3.26
C TYR A 205 -0.57 -6.14 4.39
N SER A 206 -1.60 -5.29 4.41
CA SER A 206 -2.64 -5.31 5.45
C SER A 206 -3.37 -6.66 5.57
N PRO A 207 -3.63 -7.40 4.46
CA PRO A 207 -4.24 -8.74 4.54
C PRO A 207 -3.29 -9.87 4.98
N LEU A 208 -1.97 -9.63 5.06
CA LEU A 208 -1.01 -10.63 5.54
C LEU A 208 -1.11 -10.74 7.07
N ASP A 209 -1.92 -11.70 7.54
CA ASP A 209 -2.05 -12.02 8.97
C ASP A 209 -0.74 -12.62 9.53
N PHE A 210 -0.31 -12.13 10.71
CA PHE A 210 0.87 -12.63 11.43
C PHE A 210 0.66 -14.00 12.05
N ASN A 211 -0.59 -14.42 12.21
CA ASN A 211 -0.97 -15.68 12.86
C ASN A 211 -1.20 -16.85 11.89
N LEU A 212 -0.77 -16.73 10.64
CA LEU A 212 -0.75 -17.85 9.70
C LEU A 212 0.41 -18.79 10.10
N LYS A 213 0.13 -19.60 11.13
CA LYS A 213 0.85 -20.82 11.48
C LYS A 213 0.70 -21.84 10.36
#